data_AF-F8QDR7-F1
#
_entry.id   AF-F8QDR7-F1
#
_cell.length_a   1.000
_cell.length_b   1.000
_cell.length_c   1.000
_cell.angle_alpha   90.00
_cell.angle_beta   90.00
_cell.angle_gamma   90.00
#
_symmetry.space_group_name_H-M   'P 1'
#
loop_
_entity.id
_entity.type
_entity.pdbx_description
1 polymer ?
#
loop_
_entity_poly.entity_id
_entity_poly.type
_entity_poly.pdbx_seq_one_letter_code
_entity_poly.pdbx_strand_id
1 'polypeptide(L)'
;MQCVASGDAKICRNAETRKVPNGKAKRFAKWWIKLQIWVKANWDAFADNFEVATAVLSRLKGPVVGRYAQVRMQECYTAGVWPTRDNLKVEIEIYFKLQAERDWACQQICSFKQGNMRTDDFVTRFLALSIQGGLGNEHAVELLERNVNPHIAEQLYLQDMRNENLSQAAEEVQKIAL
;
A
#
# COMPACT_ATOMS: atom_id res chain seq x y z
N MET A 1 4.62 -5.73 -47.26
CA MET A 1 5.93 -5.07 -47.12
C MET A 1 5.65 -3.61 -46.79
N GLN A 2 6.06 -2.99 -45.68
CA GLN A 2 7.06 -3.31 -44.67
C GLN A 2 6.53 -2.89 -43.28
N CYS A 3 6.84 -3.70 -42.28
CA CYS A 3 6.77 -3.32 -40.86
C CYS A 3 7.92 -2.35 -40.57
N VAL A 4 7.62 -1.20 -39.97
CA VAL A 4 8.64 -0.37 -39.31
C VAL A 4 8.57 -0.67 -37.81
N ALA A 5 9.49 -1.52 -37.36
CA ALA A 5 9.81 -1.67 -35.95
C ALA A 5 10.68 -0.48 -35.52
N SER A 6 10.29 0.28 -34.51
CA SER A 6 11.22 1.16 -33.80
C SER A 6 10.75 1.50 -32.38
N GLY A 7 11.64 1.29 -31.41
CA GLY A 7 11.66 2.07 -30.16
C GLY A 7 10.97 1.50 -28.92
N ASP A 8 9.65 1.32 -28.94
CA ASP A 8 8.86 1.53 -27.71
C ASP A 8 8.67 0.32 -26.79
N ALA A 9 9.08 -0.88 -27.21
CA ALA A 9 8.83 -2.12 -26.47
C ALA A 9 9.79 -2.41 -25.29
N LYS A 10 10.80 -1.56 -25.04
CA LYS A 10 11.82 -1.82 -24.00
C LYS A 10 11.70 -1.02 -22.70
N ILE A 11 10.85 0.01 -22.63
CA ILE A 11 10.76 0.87 -21.42
C ILE A 11 9.80 0.30 -20.36
N CYS A 12 8.93 -0.65 -20.72
CA CYS A 12 7.89 -1.16 -19.83
C CYS A 12 8.26 -2.43 -19.02
N ARG A 13 9.49 -2.98 -19.13
CA ARG A 13 9.80 -4.31 -18.58
C ARG A 13 10.46 -4.40 -17.20
N ASN A 14 10.67 -3.29 -16.46
CA ASN A 14 11.46 -3.33 -15.21
C ASN A 14 10.67 -3.07 -13.92
N ALA A 15 9.40 -3.47 -13.86
CA ALA A 15 8.58 -3.33 -12.65
C ALA A 15 8.39 -4.63 -11.84
N GLU A 16 9.16 -5.70 -12.12
CA GLU A 16 9.08 -6.94 -11.36
C GLU A 16 10.36 -7.26 -10.57
N THR A 17 10.14 -7.42 -9.26
CA THR A 17 10.84 -8.29 -8.31
C THR A 17 12.38 -8.22 -8.21
N ARG A 18 12.88 -7.32 -7.36
CA ARG A 18 14.05 -7.61 -6.49
C ARG A 18 14.13 -6.62 -5.32
N LYS A 19 14.45 -7.20 -4.16
CA LYS A 19 14.29 -6.78 -2.76
C LYS A 19 14.71 -5.33 -2.38
N VAL A 20 14.28 -4.96 -1.18
CA VAL A 20 14.81 -3.97 -0.20
C VAL A 20 13.90 -2.74 0.08
N PRO A 21 13.52 -2.47 1.36
CA PRO A 21 12.54 -1.45 1.79
C PRO A 21 12.75 -0.03 1.26
N ASN A 22 14.00 0.42 1.14
CA ASN A 22 14.34 1.77 0.67
C ASN A 22 14.36 1.93 -0.86
N GLY A 23 14.21 0.84 -1.61
CA GLY A 23 14.27 0.84 -3.07
C GLY A 23 12.97 1.25 -3.76
N LYS A 24 11.81 0.99 -3.12
CA LYS A 24 10.48 1.27 -3.71
C LYS A 24 10.21 2.78 -3.84
N ALA A 25 10.46 3.56 -2.79
CA ALA A 25 10.25 5.01 -2.80
C ALA A 25 11.14 5.71 -3.84
N LYS A 26 12.43 5.33 -3.91
CA LYS A 26 13.38 5.86 -4.92
C LYS A 26 12.96 5.50 -6.35
N ARG A 27 12.45 4.29 -6.56
CA ARG A 27 11.93 3.87 -7.88
C ARG A 27 10.66 4.61 -8.26
N PHE A 28 9.73 4.79 -7.32
CA PHE A 28 8.52 5.58 -7.55
C PHE A 28 8.87 7.02 -7.90
N ALA A 29 9.67 7.72 -7.09
CA ALA A 29 10.06 9.11 -7.37
C ALA A 29 10.72 9.26 -8.76
N LYS A 30 11.64 8.35 -9.11
CA LYS A 30 12.31 8.33 -10.42
C LYS A 30 11.35 8.04 -11.58
N TRP A 31 10.39 7.14 -11.40
CA TRP A 31 9.39 6.84 -12.42
C TRP A 31 8.34 7.95 -12.54
N TRP A 32 7.92 8.52 -11.40
CA TRP A 32 6.92 9.58 -11.31
C TRP A 32 7.38 10.86 -12.00
N ILE A 33 8.63 11.28 -11.76
CA ILE A 33 9.18 12.46 -12.46
C ILE A 33 9.27 12.24 -13.97
N LYS A 34 9.59 11.03 -14.43
CA LYS A 34 9.59 10.69 -15.86
C LYS A 34 8.19 10.78 -16.47
N LEU A 35 7.18 10.30 -15.75
CA LEU A 35 5.79 10.39 -16.20
C LEU A 35 5.34 11.85 -16.28
N GLN A 36 5.65 12.66 -15.27
CA GLN A 36 5.33 14.09 -15.25
C GLN A 36 5.99 14.86 -16.40
N ILE A 37 7.27 14.58 -16.68
CA ILE A 37 7.97 15.16 -17.84
C ILE A 37 7.30 14.74 -19.14
N TRP A 38 6.96 13.45 -19.28
CA TRP A 38 6.30 12.95 -20.48
C TRP A 38 4.94 13.62 -20.71
N VAL A 39 4.08 13.70 -19.70
CA VAL A 39 2.78 14.39 -19.83
C VAL A 39 2.97 15.85 -20.23
N LYS A 40 3.93 16.56 -19.60
CA LYS A 40 4.23 17.96 -19.94
C LYS A 40 4.77 18.12 -21.36
N ALA A 41 5.59 17.18 -21.83
CA ALA A 41 6.15 17.22 -23.19
C ALA A 41 5.13 16.87 -24.28
N ASN A 42 4.03 16.20 -23.94
CA ASN A 42 2.97 15.82 -24.87
C ASN A 42 1.70 16.65 -24.66
N TRP A 43 1.79 17.81 -23.99
CA TRP A 43 0.63 18.61 -23.58
C TRP A 43 -0.30 18.96 -24.74
N ASP A 44 0.28 19.44 -25.85
CA ASP A 44 -0.48 19.87 -27.03
C ASP A 44 -1.10 18.70 -27.82
N ALA A 45 -0.76 17.46 -27.48
CA ALA A 45 -1.32 16.26 -28.10
C ALA A 45 -2.60 15.76 -27.41
N PHE A 46 -2.99 16.34 -26.27
CA PHE A 46 -4.21 15.99 -25.55
C PHE A 46 -5.28 17.06 -25.75
N ALA A 47 -6.44 16.65 -26.26
CA ALA A 47 -7.57 17.54 -26.53
C ALA A 47 -8.39 17.88 -25.27
N ASP A 48 -8.45 16.96 -24.30
CA ASP A 48 -9.29 17.11 -23.11
C ASP A 48 -8.78 16.34 -21.88
N ASN A 49 -9.54 16.44 -20.77
CA ASN A 49 -9.23 15.72 -19.53
C ASN A 49 -9.33 14.19 -19.67
N PHE A 50 -10.18 13.69 -20.58
CA PHE A 50 -10.31 12.25 -20.83
C PHE A 50 -9.01 11.69 -21.41
N GLU A 51 -8.46 12.33 -22.45
CA GLU A 51 -7.24 11.90 -23.10
C GLU A 51 -6.03 11.96 -22.15
N VAL A 52 -5.91 13.04 -21.36
CA VAL A 52 -4.84 13.15 -20.35
C VAL A 52 -4.96 12.04 -19.30
N ALA A 53 -6.16 11.87 -18.72
CA ALA A 53 -6.38 10.94 -17.63
C ALA A 53 -6.19 9.48 -18.08
N THR A 54 -6.73 9.11 -19.25
CA THR A 54 -6.53 7.77 -19.82
C THR A 54 -5.06 7.50 -20.14
N ALA A 55 -4.36 8.45 -20.75
CA ALA A 55 -2.94 8.31 -21.06
C ALA A 55 -2.06 8.11 -19.79
N VAL A 56 -2.38 8.85 -18.72
CA VAL A 56 -1.70 8.71 -17.42
C VAL A 56 -2.03 7.36 -16.78
N LEU A 57 -3.32 7.03 -16.65
CA LEU A 57 -3.78 5.81 -15.97
C LEU A 57 -3.31 4.54 -16.70
N SER A 58 -3.30 4.50 -18.04
CA SER A 58 -2.79 3.36 -18.82
C SER A 58 -1.30 3.07 -18.60
N ARG A 59 -0.54 4.06 -18.14
CA ARG A 59 0.90 3.92 -17.82
C ARG A 59 1.15 3.44 -16.40
N LEU A 60 0.13 3.43 -15.53
CA LEU A 60 0.21 2.85 -14.20
C LEU A 60 0.08 1.32 -14.31
N LYS A 61 1.21 0.62 -14.30
CA LYS A 61 1.27 -0.84 -14.42
C LYS A 61 1.91 -1.48 -13.20
N GLY A 62 1.37 -2.62 -12.79
CA GLY A 62 1.87 -3.41 -11.66
C GLY A 62 0.76 -3.81 -10.66
N PRO A 63 1.06 -4.70 -9.71
CA PRO A 63 0.05 -5.34 -8.86
C PRO A 63 -0.71 -4.39 -7.93
N VAL A 64 -0.12 -3.25 -7.57
CA VAL A 64 -0.76 -2.25 -6.70
C VAL A 64 -1.33 -1.11 -7.55
N VAL A 65 -0.45 -0.49 -8.34
CA VAL A 65 -0.75 0.76 -9.07
C VAL A 65 -1.62 0.51 -10.31
N GLY A 66 -1.52 -0.67 -10.91
CA GLY A 66 -2.38 -1.08 -12.01
C GLY A 66 -3.79 -1.41 -11.55
N ARG A 67 -3.96 -1.94 -10.33
CA ARG A 67 -5.30 -2.14 -9.74
C ARG A 67 -5.97 -0.80 -9.47
N TYR A 68 -5.25 0.15 -8.85
CA TYR A 68 -5.74 1.52 -8.72
C TYR A 68 -6.17 2.09 -10.07
N ALA A 69 -5.31 1.99 -11.10
CA ALA A 69 -5.63 2.55 -12.41
C ALA A 69 -6.85 1.90 -13.07
N GLN A 70 -7.00 0.59 -12.94
CA GLN A 70 -8.15 -0.14 -13.46
C GLN A 70 -9.45 0.31 -12.78
N VAL A 71 -9.46 0.37 -11.45
CA VAL A 71 -10.63 0.84 -10.68
C VAL A 71 -10.94 2.28 -11.05
N ARG A 72 -9.93 3.16 -11.08
CA ARG A 72 -10.12 4.58 -11.36
C ARG A 72 -10.62 4.84 -12.78
N MET A 73 -10.09 4.12 -13.78
CA MET A 73 -10.58 4.19 -15.15
C MET A 73 -12.06 3.77 -15.24
N GLN A 74 -12.44 2.71 -14.53
CA GLN A 74 -13.83 2.24 -14.51
C GLN A 74 -14.77 3.26 -13.86
N GLU A 75 -14.37 3.84 -12.72
CA GLU A 75 -15.15 4.90 -12.04
C GLU A 75 -15.37 6.12 -12.93
N CYS A 76 -14.31 6.63 -13.55
CA CYS A 76 -14.41 7.77 -14.48
C CYS A 76 -15.31 7.46 -15.66
N TYR A 77 -15.20 6.25 -16.22
CA TYR A 77 -16.03 5.82 -17.33
C TYR A 77 -17.51 5.73 -16.93
N THR A 78 -17.82 5.11 -15.79
CA THR A 78 -19.19 4.97 -15.29
C THR A 78 -19.80 6.31 -14.89
N ALA A 79 -19.02 7.21 -14.29
CA ALA A 79 -19.48 8.53 -13.88
C ALA A 79 -19.60 9.53 -15.05
N GLY A 80 -18.93 9.27 -16.18
CA GLY A 80 -18.81 10.22 -17.29
C GLY A 80 -17.98 11.47 -16.95
N VAL A 81 -17.20 11.44 -15.86
CA VAL A 81 -16.44 12.58 -15.35
C VAL A 81 -14.97 12.20 -15.24
N TRP A 82 -14.12 12.99 -15.90
CA TRP A 82 -12.69 12.78 -15.95
C TRP A 82 -11.94 13.85 -15.15
N PRO A 83 -10.97 13.46 -14.30
CA PRO A 83 -10.24 14.41 -13.48
C PRO A 83 -9.37 15.32 -14.34
N THR A 84 -9.20 16.56 -13.91
CA THR A 84 -8.15 17.42 -14.46
C THR A 84 -6.78 16.81 -14.18
N ARG A 85 -5.78 17.19 -14.98
CA ARG A 85 -4.39 16.76 -14.76
C ARG A 85 -3.93 17.00 -13.32
N ASP A 86 -4.17 18.19 -12.78
CA ASP A 86 -3.68 18.57 -11.46
C ASP A 86 -4.38 17.78 -10.36
N ASN A 87 -5.68 17.54 -10.49
CA ASN A 87 -6.43 16.68 -9.56
C ASN A 87 -5.91 15.24 -9.62
N LEU A 88 -5.71 14.69 -10.81
CA LEU A 88 -5.18 13.34 -11.00
C LEU A 88 -3.76 13.21 -10.43
N LYS A 89 -2.92 14.23 -10.60
CA LYS A 89 -1.58 14.28 -10.03
C LYS A 89 -1.63 14.21 -8.51
N VAL A 90 -2.44 15.06 -7.88
CA VAL A 90 -2.59 15.11 -6.41
C VAL A 90 -3.13 13.78 -5.88
N GLU A 91 -4.15 13.23 -6.54
CA GLU A 91 -4.76 11.95 -6.16
C GLU A 91 -3.73 10.81 -6.16
N ILE A 92 -2.95 10.69 -7.24
CA ILE A 92 -1.89 9.69 -7.35
C ILE A 92 -0.81 9.91 -6.28
N GLU A 93 -0.35 11.16 -6.08
CA GLU A 93 0.67 11.44 -5.06
C GLU A 93 0.21 11.07 -3.64
N ILE A 94 -1.06 11.34 -3.31
CA ILE A 94 -1.66 10.97 -2.03
C ILE A 94 -1.74 9.44 -1.90
N TYR A 95 -2.29 8.76 -2.92
CA TYR A 95 -2.46 7.31 -2.90
C TYR A 95 -1.14 6.58 -2.65
N PHE A 96 -0.06 6.99 -3.34
CA PHE A 96 1.24 6.36 -3.19
C PHE A 96 1.94 6.68 -1.87
N LYS A 97 1.76 7.88 -1.31
CA LYS A 97 2.25 8.21 0.03
C LYS A 97 1.56 7.35 1.09
N LEU A 98 0.24 7.28 1.05
CA LEU A 98 -0.56 6.43 1.94
C LEU A 98 -0.16 4.96 1.81
N GLN A 99 0.07 4.47 0.59
CA GLN A 99 0.50 3.09 0.40
C GLN A 99 1.91 2.84 0.95
N ALA A 100 2.83 3.81 0.85
CA ALA A 100 4.17 3.69 1.43
C ALA A 100 4.13 3.67 2.96
N GLU A 101 3.25 4.47 3.58
CA GLU A 101 3.02 4.45 5.03
C GLU A 101 2.43 3.11 5.50
N ARG A 102 1.45 2.58 4.76
CA ARG A 102 0.89 1.23 5.01
C ARG A 102 1.96 0.14 4.88
N ASP A 103 2.72 0.14 3.78
CA ASP A 103 3.83 -0.80 3.56
C ASP A 103 4.89 -0.72 4.67
N TRP A 104 5.19 0.49 5.15
CA TRP A 104 6.12 0.71 6.26
C TRP A 104 5.55 0.14 7.57
N ALA A 105 4.30 0.46 7.91
CA ALA A 105 3.65 -0.04 9.12
C ALA A 105 3.56 -1.58 9.13
N CYS A 106 3.20 -2.19 7.98
CA CYS A 106 3.21 -3.64 7.81
C CYS A 106 4.62 -4.25 7.96
N GLN A 107 5.68 -3.56 7.53
CA GLN A 107 7.05 -4.02 7.78
C GLN A 107 7.44 -3.91 9.25
N GLN A 108 7.07 -2.80 9.91
CA GLN A 108 7.34 -2.63 11.34
C GLN A 108 6.64 -3.73 12.15
N ILE A 109 5.33 -3.92 11.95
CA ILE A 109 4.53 -4.88 12.72
C ILE A 109 5.02 -6.32 12.54
N CYS A 110 5.44 -6.73 11.33
CA CYS A 110 6.01 -8.05 11.09
C CYS A 110 7.28 -8.35 11.91
N SER A 111 8.02 -7.31 12.29
CA SER A 111 9.25 -7.40 13.10
C SER A 111 9.05 -7.00 14.57
N PHE A 112 7.86 -6.51 14.92
CA PHE A 112 7.59 -5.91 16.22
C PHE A 112 7.32 -6.99 17.27
N LYS A 113 8.33 -7.36 18.05
CA LYS A 113 8.18 -8.28 19.19
C LYS A 113 7.98 -7.50 20.49
N GLN A 114 7.13 -8.00 21.38
CA GLN A 114 6.95 -7.43 22.72
C GLN A 114 8.27 -7.43 23.50
N GLY A 115 8.97 -8.57 23.54
CA GLY A 115 10.19 -8.71 24.34
C GLY A 115 9.93 -8.36 25.82
N ASN A 116 10.75 -7.47 26.37
CA ASN A 116 10.61 -6.95 27.74
C ASN A 116 9.75 -5.68 27.84
N MET A 117 9.11 -5.26 26.74
CA MET A 117 8.20 -4.12 26.76
C MET A 117 6.99 -4.43 27.65
N ARG A 118 6.54 -3.44 28.43
CA ARG A 118 5.30 -3.55 29.18
C ARG A 118 4.14 -3.84 28.21
N THR A 119 3.21 -4.68 28.63
CA THR A 119 2.12 -5.15 27.76
C THR A 119 1.23 -4.01 27.26
N ASP A 120 0.96 -3.01 28.09
CA ASP A 120 0.20 -1.81 27.73
C ASP A 120 0.87 -1.00 26.60
N ASP A 121 2.18 -0.75 26.72
CA ASP A 121 2.97 -0.08 25.69
C ASP A 121 3.02 -0.89 24.37
N PHE A 122 3.18 -2.21 24.49
CA PHE A 122 3.17 -3.12 23.35
C PHE A 122 1.83 -3.09 22.61
N VAL A 123 0.73 -3.28 23.33
CA VAL A 123 -0.62 -3.29 22.77
C VAL A 123 -0.94 -1.95 22.11
N THR A 124 -0.64 -0.83 22.77
CA THR A 124 -0.87 0.51 22.22
C THR A 124 -0.14 0.71 20.90
N ARG A 125 1.15 0.35 20.83
CA ARG A 125 1.95 0.48 19.60
C ARG A 125 1.51 -0.50 18.53
N PHE A 126 1.15 -1.73 18.90
CA PHE A 126 0.67 -2.75 17.96
C PHE A 126 -0.63 -2.31 17.29
N LEU A 127 -1.60 -1.80 18.07
CA LEU A 127 -2.87 -1.29 17.54
C LEU A 127 -2.66 -0.10 16.61
N ALA A 128 -1.80 0.85 16.98
CA ALA A 128 -1.47 1.99 16.13
C ALA A 128 -0.85 1.54 14.79
N LEU A 129 0.11 0.62 14.82
CA LEU A 129 0.70 0.04 13.60
C LEU A 129 -0.32 -0.74 12.77
N SER A 130 -1.26 -1.43 13.41
CA SER A 130 -2.31 -2.18 12.72
C SER A 130 -3.27 -1.26 11.97
N ILE A 131 -3.68 -0.16 12.61
CA ILE A 131 -4.52 0.88 12.01
C ILE A 131 -3.77 1.58 10.87
N GLN A 132 -2.51 1.97 11.09
CA GLN A 132 -1.70 2.64 10.08
C GLN A 132 -1.39 1.73 8.89
N GLY A 133 -1.17 0.44 9.14
CA GLY A 133 -0.98 -0.58 8.09
C GLY A 133 -2.25 -0.93 7.34
N GLY A 134 -3.43 -0.58 7.88
CA GLY A 134 -4.72 -1.00 7.34
C GLY A 134 -4.90 -2.52 7.38
N LEU A 135 -4.42 -3.17 8.44
CA LEU A 135 -4.54 -4.62 8.59
C LEU A 135 -5.99 -5.03 8.87
N GLY A 136 -6.43 -6.10 8.22
CA GLY A 136 -7.67 -6.78 8.58
C GLY A 136 -7.52 -7.52 9.91
N ASN A 137 -8.63 -7.70 10.62
CA ASN A 137 -8.71 -8.33 11.93
C ASN A 137 -7.97 -9.69 12.00
N GLU A 138 -8.28 -10.61 11.08
CA GLU A 138 -7.67 -11.94 11.03
C GLU A 138 -6.14 -11.88 11.02
N HIS A 139 -5.57 -11.10 10.09
CA HIS A 139 -4.12 -10.99 9.97
C HIS A 139 -3.48 -10.22 11.13
N ALA A 140 -4.18 -9.21 11.66
CA ALA A 140 -3.69 -8.46 12.82
C ALA A 140 -3.65 -9.32 14.08
N VAL A 141 -4.66 -10.17 14.31
CA VAL A 141 -4.69 -11.11 15.45
C VAL A 141 -3.58 -12.14 15.34
N GLU A 142 -3.38 -12.75 14.16
CA GLU A 142 -2.28 -13.71 13.94
C GLU A 142 -0.91 -13.08 14.29
N LEU A 143 -0.69 -11.84 13.84
CA LEU A 143 0.53 -11.10 14.13
C LEU A 143 0.63 -10.73 15.62
N LEU A 144 -0.47 -10.39 16.28
CA LEU A 144 -0.50 -10.07 17.71
C LEU A 144 -0.05 -11.28 18.53
N GLU A 145 -0.67 -12.44 18.29
CA GLU A 145 -0.37 -13.71 18.96
C GLU A 145 1.08 -14.16 18.72
N ARG A 146 1.61 -13.97 17.50
CA ARG A 146 3.02 -14.28 17.19
C ARG A 146 4.01 -13.33 17.85
N ASN A 147 3.60 -12.12 18.19
CA ASN A 147 4.51 -11.04 18.58
C ASN A 147 4.46 -10.69 20.06
N VAL A 148 3.38 -11.05 20.75
CA VAL A 148 3.27 -10.94 22.21
C VAL A 148 4.29 -11.86 22.90
N ASN A 149 4.55 -11.62 24.18
CA ASN A 149 5.43 -12.45 24.98
C ASN A 149 4.95 -13.93 24.90
N PRO A 150 5.84 -14.90 24.63
CA PRO A 150 5.46 -16.30 24.50
C PRO A 150 4.62 -16.84 25.67
N HIS A 151 4.87 -16.37 26.90
CA HIS A 151 4.07 -16.75 28.06
C HIS A 151 2.62 -16.26 27.96
N ILE A 152 2.40 -15.04 27.46
CA ILE A 152 1.06 -14.48 27.24
C ILE A 152 0.36 -15.25 26.10
N ALA A 153 1.07 -15.52 25.01
CA ALA A 153 0.53 -16.31 23.90
C ALA A 153 0.09 -17.72 24.35
N GLU A 154 0.89 -18.36 25.22
CA GLU A 154 0.55 -19.65 25.81
C GLU A 154 -0.69 -19.58 26.70
N GLN A 155 -0.78 -18.56 27.57
CA GLN A 155 -1.97 -18.36 28.42
C GLN A 155 -3.24 -18.08 27.60
N LEU A 156 -3.16 -17.33 26.50
CA LEU A 156 -4.29 -17.11 25.58
C LEU A 156 -4.84 -18.44 25.05
N TYR A 157 -3.95 -19.38 24.73
CA TYR A 157 -4.33 -20.71 24.25
C TYR A 157 -4.90 -21.59 25.38
N LEU A 158 -4.23 -21.62 26.54
CA LEU A 158 -4.64 -22.45 27.67
C LEU A 158 -5.98 -22.03 28.28
N GLN A 159 -6.29 -20.74 28.24
CA GLN A 159 -7.52 -20.17 28.80
C GLN A 159 -8.64 -20.02 27.75
N ASP A 160 -8.41 -20.45 26.50
CA ASP A 160 -9.35 -20.31 25.38
C ASP A 160 -9.85 -18.86 25.19
N MET A 161 -8.94 -17.89 25.36
CA MET A 161 -9.24 -16.46 25.30
C MET A 161 -8.97 -15.85 23.91
N ARG A 162 -8.88 -16.67 22.86
CA ARG A 162 -8.60 -16.18 21.50
C ARG A 162 -9.82 -15.46 20.94
N ASN A 163 -9.58 -14.37 20.22
CA ASN A 163 -10.64 -13.58 19.64
C ASN A 163 -10.26 -13.11 18.23
N GLU A 164 -11.21 -13.19 17.30
CA GLU A 164 -11.00 -12.79 15.91
C GLU A 164 -11.01 -11.28 15.72
N ASN A 165 -11.61 -10.52 16.64
CA ASN A 165 -11.57 -9.07 16.63
C ASN A 165 -10.29 -8.56 17.30
N LEU A 166 -9.52 -7.74 16.58
CA LEU A 166 -8.25 -7.22 17.07
C LEU A 166 -8.37 -6.44 18.38
N SER A 167 -9.43 -5.65 18.55
CA SER A 167 -9.63 -4.86 19.77
C SER A 167 -9.86 -5.77 20.97
N GLN A 168 -10.68 -6.81 20.81
CA GLN A 168 -10.95 -7.77 21.88
C GLN A 168 -9.72 -8.63 22.17
N ALA A 169 -9.02 -9.11 21.15
CA ALA A 169 -7.77 -9.86 21.34
C ALA A 169 -6.70 -9.04 22.10
N ALA A 170 -6.62 -7.74 21.85
CA ALA A 170 -5.74 -6.83 22.58
C ALA A 170 -6.15 -6.67 24.07
N GLU A 171 -7.45 -6.63 24.36
CA GLU A 171 -7.95 -6.64 25.75
C GLU A 171 -7.62 -7.95 26.46
N GLU A 172 -7.75 -9.09 25.78
CA GLU A 172 -7.40 -10.40 26.36
C GLU A 172 -5.88 -10.51 26.66
N VAL A 173 -5.03 -9.98 25.77
CA VAL A 173 -3.58 -9.84 26.03
C VAL A 173 -3.30 -9.01 27.28
N GLN A 174 -4.03 -7.90 27.47
CA GLN A 174 -3.86 -7.06 28.65
C GLN A 174 -4.30 -7.75 29.94
N LYS A 175 -5.41 -8.51 29.90
CA LYS A 175 -5.92 -9.24 31.08
C LYS A 175 -4.96 -10.30 31.59
N ILE A 176 -4.29 -11.03 30.69
CA ILE A 176 -3.29 -12.06 31.06
C ILE A 176 -2.02 -11.44 31.67
N ALA A 177 -1.69 -10.21 31.29
CA ALA A 177 -0.50 -9.53 31.77
C ALA A 177 -0.68 -8.87 33.15
N LEU A 178 -1.88 -8.92 33.73
CA LEU A 178 -2.21 -8.47 35.10
C LEU A 178 -2.02 -9.62 36.09
#